data_AF-A0A1H3LC58-F1
#
_entry.id   AF-A0A1H3LC58-F1
#
_cell.length_a   1.000
_cell.length_b   1.000
_cell.length_c   1.000
_cell.angle_alpha   90.00
_cell.angle_beta   90.00
_cell.angle_gamma   90.00
#
_symmetry.space_group_name_H-M   'P 1'
#
loop_
_entity.id
_entity.type
_entity.pdbx_description
1 polymer ?
#
loop_
_entity_poly.entity_id
_entity_poly.type
_entity_poly.pdbx_seq_one_letter_code
_entity_poly.pdbx_strand_id
1 'polypeptide(L)'
;MLQTKRAALLCAAMVAAPNPAPAEADGPDAWRVSGVASDDVLNMRMGPGTEYPVIGALAHDARHLRAETCAPLATFAQLGALSASERAALPARWCLMDAGSRGRGWVAQAYLAEDSLPAGQAARPPVDKAPPPFDIAVPLVRNLFQKEAFLLGRGESVLDDSEESRAWFALALARRMAADPGAYLLFDAQDVDLGDVTVTHDPANPVRQGLVTILVRFANFGTPREARVLVRADPEQAGAMRIIAVEHESGAAIR
;
A
#
# COMPACT_ATOMS: atom_id res chain seq x y z
N MET A 1 -54.83 75.19 -3.04
CA MET A 1 -53.65 74.88 -2.21
C MET A 1 -53.83 73.49 -1.61
N LEU A 2 -53.28 72.45 -2.23
CA LEU A 2 -53.22 71.10 -1.66
C LEU A 2 -51.74 70.71 -1.62
N GLN A 3 -51.13 70.69 -0.43
CA GLN A 3 -49.77 70.19 -0.22
C GLN A 3 -49.83 68.69 0.06
N THR A 4 -49.16 67.93 -0.81
CA THR A 4 -48.97 66.49 -0.77
C THR A 4 -47.96 66.09 0.31
N LYS A 5 -48.30 65.01 1.02
CA LYS A 5 -47.52 64.31 2.04
C LYS A 5 -46.12 63.90 1.54
N ARG A 6 -45.12 63.91 2.42
CA ARG A 6 -43.90 63.10 2.25
C ARG A 6 -43.58 62.36 3.55
N ALA A 7 -43.91 61.07 3.57
CA ALA A 7 -43.38 60.11 4.52
C ALA A 7 -41.96 59.76 4.07
N ALA A 8 -41.00 59.82 4.99
CA ALA A 8 -39.65 59.34 4.76
C ALA A 8 -39.60 57.83 5.09
N LEU A 9 -39.41 56.99 4.06
CA LEU A 9 -38.99 55.60 4.25
C LEU A 9 -37.45 55.56 4.18
N LEU A 10 -36.80 55.17 5.27
CA LEU A 10 -35.40 54.73 5.24
C LEU A 10 -35.35 53.31 4.66
N CYS A 11 -34.81 53.14 3.45
CA CYS A 11 -34.38 51.84 2.95
C CYS A 11 -32.93 51.60 3.40
N ALA A 12 -32.74 50.73 4.40
CA ALA A 12 -31.42 50.20 4.74
C ALA A 12 -31.06 49.09 3.75
N ALA A 13 -30.14 49.38 2.82
CA ALA A 13 -29.56 48.38 1.93
C ALA A 13 -28.47 47.60 2.69
N MET A 14 -28.77 46.38 3.13
CA MET A 14 -27.76 45.43 3.60
C MET A 14 -26.98 44.90 2.40
N VAL A 15 -25.73 45.34 2.26
CA VAL A 15 -24.76 44.75 1.33
C VAL A 15 -24.31 43.42 1.92
N ALA A 16 -24.79 42.31 1.35
CA ALA A 16 -24.25 40.98 1.63
C ALA A 16 -22.87 40.88 0.98
N ALA A 17 -21.80 40.96 1.77
CA ALA A 17 -20.47 40.63 1.32
C ALA A 17 -20.39 39.10 1.11
N PRO A 18 -19.87 38.60 -0.02
CA PRO A 18 -19.63 37.18 -0.19
C PRO A 18 -18.55 36.72 0.80
N ASN A 19 -18.89 35.76 1.66
CA ASN A 19 -17.90 35.07 2.48
C ASN A 19 -16.97 34.28 1.56
N PRO A 20 -15.64 34.43 1.64
CA PRO A 20 -14.72 33.51 1.00
C PRO A 20 -14.89 32.14 1.67
N ALA A 21 -15.40 31.16 0.94
CA ALA A 21 -15.31 29.76 1.36
C ALA A 21 -13.81 29.40 1.44
N PRO A 22 -13.37 28.68 2.48
CA PRO A 22 -12.03 28.13 2.48
C PRO A 22 -11.91 27.19 1.28
N ALA A 23 -10.93 27.43 0.41
CA ALA A 23 -10.52 26.41 -0.54
C ALA A 23 -9.99 25.24 0.30
N GLU A 24 -10.75 24.15 0.37
CA GLU A 24 -10.21 22.87 0.79
C GLU A 24 -9.07 22.58 -0.17
N ALA A 25 -7.85 22.51 0.36
CA ALA A 25 -6.68 22.10 -0.40
C ALA A 25 -6.78 20.59 -0.64
N ASP A 26 -7.78 20.20 -1.44
CA ASP A 26 -7.82 18.87 -2.03
C ASP A 26 -6.63 18.77 -2.97
N GLY A 27 -5.76 17.80 -2.68
CA GLY A 27 -4.65 17.49 -3.57
C GLY A 27 -5.17 17.12 -4.97
N PRO A 28 -4.29 17.07 -5.97
CA PRO A 28 -4.69 16.73 -7.33
C PRO A 28 -5.48 15.42 -7.42
N ASP A 29 -6.65 15.49 -8.07
CA ASP A 29 -7.56 14.36 -8.28
C ASP A 29 -6.95 13.25 -9.15
N ALA A 30 -5.99 13.60 -10.00
CA ALA A 30 -5.29 12.69 -10.88
C ALA A 30 -3.85 13.14 -11.12
N TRP A 31 -3.00 12.16 -11.39
CA TRP A 31 -1.58 12.35 -11.66
C TRP A 31 -1.18 11.73 -13.00
N ARG A 32 -0.11 12.28 -13.58
CA ARG A 32 0.58 11.75 -14.74
C ARG A 32 2.08 11.65 -14.51
N VAL A 33 2.74 10.80 -15.29
CA VAL A 33 4.19 10.78 -15.41
C VAL A 33 4.64 12.02 -16.20
N SER A 34 5.75 12.61 -15.75
CA SER A 34 6.39 13.76 -16.38
C SER A 34 7.90 13.73 -16.14
N GLY A 35 8.68 14.36 -17.01
CA GLY A 35 10.14 14.43 -16.86
C GLY A 35 10.89 13.12 -17.13
N VAL A 36 10.21 12.12 -17.71
CA VAL A 36 10.80 10.87 -18.21
C VAL A 36 10.94 10.97 -19.73
N ALA A 37 12.07 10.50 -20.27
CA ALA A 37 12.31 10.51 -21.71
C ALA A 37 11.32 9.59 -22.46
N SER A 38 11.00 9.90 -23.73
CA SER A 38 9.96 9.18 -24.49
C SER A 38 10.28 7.71 -24.75
N ASP A 39 11.55 7.34 -24.70
CA ASP A 39 12.11 6.00 -24.86
C ASP A 39 12.44 5.32 -23.52
N ASP A 40 12.03 5.91 -22.40
CA ASP A 40 12.27 5.42 -21.04
C ASP A 40 10.97 5.22 -20.24
N VAL A 41 11.07 4.67 -19.04
CA VAL A 41 9.96 4.36 -18.15
C VAL A 41 10.21 4.86 -16.72
N LEU A 42 9.13 5.22 -16.03
CA LEU A 42 9.18 5.46 -14.60
C LEU A 42 9.06 4.14 -13.86
N ASN A 43 10.13 3.74 -13.17
CA ASN A 43 10.14 2.52 -12.35
C ASN A 43 9.17 2.64 -11.17
N MET A 44 8.23 1.69 -11.08
CA MET A 44 7.42 1.45 -9.89
C MET A 44 8.18 0.50 -8.97
N ARG A 45 8.31 0.89 -7.70
CA ARG A 45 9.07 0.17 -6.69
C ARG A 45 8.20 -0.31 -5.56
N MET A 46 8.69 -1.31 -4.85
CA MET A 46 7.92 -1.88 -3.76
C MET A 46 7.80 -0.94 -2.56
N GLY A 47 8.81 -0.12 -2.29
CA GLY A 47 8.83 0.84 -1.20
C GLY A 47 9.37 2.22 -1.64
N PRO A 48 9.32 3.20 -0.73
CA PRO A 48 9.72 4.58 -1.01
C PRO A 48 11.24 4.75 -1.06
N GLY A 49 11.87 4.42 -2.18
CA GLY A 49 13.31 4.55 -2.34
C GLY A 49 13.90 3.72 -3.47
N THR A 50 15.13 4.01 -3.89
CA THR A 50 15.83 3.26 -4.95
C THR A 50 16.41 1.93 -4.48
N GLU A 51 16.52 1.73 -3.17
CA GLU A 51 16.92 0.49 -2.51
C GLU A 51 15.86 -0.62 -2.61
N TYR A 52 14.58 -0.24 -2.83
CA TYR A 52 13.51 -1.19 -3.03
C TYR A 52 13.50 -1.72 -4.47
N PRO A 53 13.20 -3.00 -4.70
CA PRO A 53 13.19 -3.56 -6.04
C PRO A 53 12.12 -2.91 -6.92
N VAL A 54 12.44 -2.86 -8.22
CA VAL A 54 11.49 -2.47 -9.27
C VAL A 54 10.50 -3.62 -9.46
N ILE A 55 9.22 -3.27 -9.43
CA ILE A 55 8.09 -4.20 -9.47
C ILE A 55 7.15 -3.96 -10.65
N GLY A 56 7.39 -2.89 -11.40
CA GLY A 56 6.60 -2.49 -12.54
C GLY A 56 7.17 -1.23 -13.15
N ALA A 57 6.54 -0.77 -14.21
CA ALA A 57 6.96 0.41 -14.94
C ALA A 57 5.74 1.17 -15.44
N LEU A 58 5.83 2.50 -15.42
CA LEU A 58 4.87 3.39 -16.06
C LEU A 58 5.52 4.00 -17.30
N ALA A 59 4.78 4.07 -18.40
CA ALA A 59 5.22 4.80 -19.58
C ALA A 59 5.51 6.27 -19.24
N HIS A 60 6.42 6.89 -20.00
CA HIS A 60 6.86 8.27 -19.81
C HIS A 60 5.72 9.32 -19.76
N ASP A 61 4.57 8.99 -20.35
CA ASP A 61 3.38 9.82 -20.43
C ASP A 61 2.15 9.20 -19.74
N ALA A 62 2.33 8.17 -18.89
CA ALA A 62 1.24 7.47 -18.23
C ALA A 62 0.36 8.45 -17.42
N ARG A 63 -0.96 8.33 -17.59
CA ARG A 63 -1.99 9.21 -17.01
C ARG A 63 -2.97 8.47 -16.11
N HIS A 64 -3.88 9.23 -15.51
CA HIS A 64 -4.94 8.74 -14.63
C HIS A 64 -4.41 7.90 -13.47
N LEU A 65 -3.28 8.32 -12.91
CA LEU A 65 -2.69 7.70 -11.74
C LEU A 65 -3.32 8.33 -10.49
N ARG A 66 -3.62 7.50 -9.49
CA ARG A 66 -4.11 7.99 -8.19
C ARG A 66 -3.01 7.85 -7.17
N ALA A 67 -2.61 8.95 -6.52
CA ALA A 67 -1.73 8.89 -5.37
C ALA A 67 -2.53 8.46 -4.15
N GLU A 68 -2.11 7.38 -3.49
CA GLU A 68 -2.75 6.93 -2.25
C GLU A 68 -2.08 7.52 -1.02
N THR A 69 -0.74 7.62 -1.05
CA THR A 69 0.05 8.23 0.01
C THR A 69 1.45 8.59 -0.51
N CYS A 70 2.16 9.47 0.20
CA CYS A 70 3.55 9.79 -0.11
C CYS A 70 4.42 9.79 1.16
N ALA A 71 5.70 9.47 1.00
CA ALA A 71 6.71 9.40 2.05
C ALA A 71 7.99 10.18 1.63
N PRO A 72 8.64 10.93 2.54
CA PRO A 72 8.13 11.25 3.88
C PRO A 72 6.88 12.12 3.80
N LEU A 73 5.98 11.94 4.77
CA LEU A 73 4.88 12.88 4.97
C LEU A 73 5.43 14.09 5.71
N ALA A 74 5.29 15.27 5.13
CA ALA A 74 5.58 16.53 5.79
C ALA A 74 4.33 17.40 5.76
N THR A 75 3.88 17.86 6.92
CA THR A 75 2.77 18.80 7.02
C THR A 75 3.19 20.17 6.50
N PHE A 76 2.23 21.02 6.13
CA PHE A 76 2.51 22.39 5.71
C PHE A 76 3.28 23.17 6.79
N ALA A 77 2.91 22.99 8.06
CA ALA A 77 3.62 23.60 9.18
C ALA A 77 5.07 23.11 9.31
N GLN A 78 5.30 21.80 9.15
CA GLN A 78 6.64 21.22 9.17
C GLN A 78 7.49 21.75 8.02
N LEU A 79 6.95 21.80 6.80
CA LEU A 79 7.65 22.34 5.62
C LEU A 79 7.93 23.84 5.75
N GLY A 80 6.98 24.62 6.28
CA GLY A 80 7.10 26.06 6.46
C GLY A 80 8.12 26.46 7.53
N ALA A 81 8.40 25.58 8.49
CA ALA A 81 9.40 25.80 9.52
C ALA A 81 10.86 25.60 9.02
N LEU A 82 11.06 24.98 7.86
CA LEU A 82 12.39 24.67 7.33
C LEU A 82 12.96 25.83 6.50
N SER A 83 14.24 26.14 6.70
CA SER A 83 15.00 27.03 5.83
C SER A 83 15.09 26.49 4.40
N ALA A 84 15.52 27.31 3.44
CA ALA A 84 15.68 26.88 2.06
C ALA A 84 16.69 25.73 1.90
N SER A 85 17.81 25.78 2.64
CA SER A 85 18.83 24.73 2.63
C SER A 85 18.33 23.44 3.27
N GLU A 86 17.57 23.52 4.37
CA GLU A 86 16.99 22.34 5.00
C GLU A 86 15.91 21.70 4.12
N ARG A 87 15.09 22.50 3.43
CA ARG A 87 14.14 22.01 2.44
C ARG A 87 14.82 21.31 1.28
N ALA A 88 15.94 21.85 0.79
CA ALA A 88 16.72 21.23 -0.28
C ALA A 88 17.43 19.94 0.18
N ALA A 89 17.71 19.81 1.47
CA ALA A 89 18.33 18.62 2.07
C ALA A 89 17.32 17.52 2.46
N LEU A 90 16.01 17.74 2.27
CA LEU A 90 15.01 16.71 2.53
C LEU A 90 15.24 15.48 1.65
N PRO A 91 15.00 14.27 2.18
CA PRO A 91 15.08 13.07 1.36
C PRO A 91 14.05 13.14 0.23
N ALA A 92 14.39 12.51 -0.90
CA ALA A 92 13.51 12.45 -2.05
C ALA A 92 12.12 11.94 -1.63
N ARG A 93 11.08 12.63 -2.09
CA ARG A 93 9.70 12.23 -1.82
C ARG A 93 9.27 11.17 -2.82
N TRP A 94 8.63 10.12 -2.32
CA TRP A 94 8.07 9.02 -3.09
C TRP A 94 6.57 8.94 -2.86
N CYS A 95 5.81 8.54 -3.86
CA CYS A 95 4.36 8.38 -3.76
C CYS A 95 3.94 6.97 -4.18
N LEU A 96 3.08 6.34 -3.39
CA LEU A 96 2.41 5.10 -3.73
C LEU A 96 1.29 5.42 -4.72
N MET A 97 1.46 4.96 -5.95
CA MET A 97 0.52 5.19 -7.04
C MET A 97 -0.29 3.94 -7.31
N ASP A 98 -1.60 4.10 -7.44
CA ASP A 98 -2.49 3.14 -8.07
C ASP A 98 -2.66 3.51 -9.55
N ALA A 99 -2.25 2.60 -10.43
CA ALA A 99 -2.30 2.73 -11.88
C ALA A 99 -3.36 1.82 -12.52
N GLY A 100 -4.35 1.36 -11.75
CA GLY A 100 -5.42 0.47 -12.16
C GLY A 100 -4.90 -0.91 -12.53
N SER A 101 -5.21 -1.37 -13.74
CA SER A 101 -4.76 -2.68 -14.22
C SER A 101 -3.23 -2.81 -14.38
N ARG A 102 -2.49 -1.70 -14.32
CA ARG A 102 -1.01 -1.70 -14.31
C ARG A 102 -0.44 -1.94 -12.91
N GLY A 103 -1.29 -1.91 -11.88
CA GLY A 103 -0.92 -2.21 -10.51
C GLY A 103 -0.63 -1.01 -9.64
N ARG A 104 -0.05 -1.33 -8.48
CA ARG A 104 0.29 -0.39 -7.43
C ARG A 104 1.78 -0.42 -7.14
N GLY A 105 2.39 0.73 -6.85
CA GLY A 105 3.81 0.83 -6.53
C GLY A 105 4.28 2.25 -6.24
N TRP A 106 5.42 2.36 -5.56
CA TRP A 106 6.07 3.61 -5.21
C TRP A 106 6.86 4.16 -6.38
N VAL A 107 6.68 5.45 -6.68
CA VAL A 107 7.48 6.17 -7.69
C VAL A 107 8.03 7.44 -7.08
N ALA A 108 9.14 7.94 -7.61
CA ALA A 108 9.68 9.22 -7.16
C ALA A 108 8.75 10.37 -7.58
N GLN A 109 8.34 11.19 -6.62
CA GLN A 109 7.37 12.29 -6.84
C GLN A 109 7.89 13.34 -7.82
N ALA A 110 9.22 13.46 -7.97
CA ALA A 110 9.84 14.36 -8.94
C ALA A 110 9.45 14.06 -10.41
N TYR A 111 8.96 12.85 -10.70
CA TYR A 111 8.47 12.45 -12.03
C TYR A 111 6.94 12.47 -12.13
N LEU A 112 6.26 13.07 -11.17
CA LEU A 112 4.80 13.18 -11.16
C LEU A 112 4.36 14.62 -11.32
N ALA A 113 3.33 14.83 -12.14
CA ALA A 113 2.64 16.11 -12.28
C ALA A 113 1.13 15.91 -12.21
N GLU A 114 0.40 16.95 -11.81
CA GLU A 114 -1.07 16.92 -11.81
C GLU A 114 -1.59 16.66 -13.23
N ASP A 115 -2.54 15.76 -13.39
CA ASP A 115 -3.15 15.47 -14.67
C ASP A 115 -4.34 16.40 -14.90
N SER A 116 -4.12 17.48 -15.66
CA SER A 116 -5.13 18.51 -15.93
C SER A 116 -6.08 18.18 -17.09
N LEU A 117 -6.01 16.96 -17.64
CA LEU A 117 -6.93 16.50 -18.68
C LEU A 117 -8.22 15.94 -18.06
N PRO A 118 -9.41 16.29 -18.58
CA PRO A 118 -10.66 15.69 -18.12
C PRO A 118 -10.62 14.16 -18.26
N ALA A 119 -11.10 13.45 -17.23
CA ALA A 119 -11.03 11.99 -17.08
C ALA A 119 -11.66 11.14 -18.21
N GLY A 120 -12.17 11.76 -19.29
CA GLY A 120 -12.95 11.10 -20.34
C GLY A 120 -12.26 10.88 -21.70
N GLN A 121 -10.95 11.14 -21.87
CA GLN A 121 -10.33 11.14 -23.21
C GLN A 121 -9.03 10.34 -23.43
N ALA A 122 -8.53 9.52 -22.50
CA ALA A 122 -7.31 8.75 -22.77
C ALA A 122 -7.58 7.33 -23.27
N ALA A 123 -7.03 7.00 -24.45
CA ALA A 123 -6.95 5.65 -24.96
C ALA A 123 -6.03 4.78 -24.08
N ARG A 124 -6.48 3.56 -23.79
CA ARG A 124 -5.76 2.55 -23.00
C ARG A 124 -4.68 1.87 -23.87
N PRO A 125 -3.38 1.95 -23.54
CA PRO A 125 -2.37 1.16 -24.25
C PRO A 125 -2.49 -0.33 -23.90
N PRO A 126 -1.96 -1.24 -24.74
CA PRO A 126 -2.03 -2.68 -24.50
C PRO A 126 -1.25 -3.05 -23.24
N VAL A 127 -1.85 -3.87 -22.38
CA VAL A 127 -1.27 -4.36 -21.14
C VAL A 127 -0.68 -5.74 -21.41
N ASP A 128 0.64 -5.90 -21.28
CA ASP A 128 1.27 -7.22 -21.19
C ASP A 128 1.86 -7.49 -19.79
N LYS A 129 1.16 -8.39 -19.08
CA LYS A 129 1.51 -9.42 -18.08
C LYS A 129 2.56 -9.17 -16.98
N ALA A 130 2.06 -8.89 -15.78
CA ALA A 130 2.18 -9.70 -14.55
C ALA A 130 1.14 -9.16 -13.55
N PRO A 131 0.56 -9.95 -12.63
CA PRO A 131 -0.19 -9.38 -11.53
C PRO A 131 0.72 -8.40 -10.78
N PRO A 132 0.24 -7.20 -10.41
CA PRO A 132 0.95 -6.30 -9.53
C PRO A 132 1.49 -7.09 -8.32
N PRO A 133 2.73 -6.90 -7.85
CA PRO A 133 3.28 -7.78 -6.82
C PRO A 133 2.63 -7.62 -5.43
N PHE A 134 1.81 -6.59 -5.24
CA PHE A 134 0.91 -6.55 -4.09
C PHE A 134 -0.20 -7.60 -4.19
N ASP A 135 -0.64 -7.92 -5.41
CA ASP A 135 -1.69 -8.90 -5.69
C ASP A 135 -1.20 -10.35 -5.53
N ILE A 136 0.12 -10.58 -5.51
CA ILE A 136 0.68 -11.91 -5.24
C ILE A 136 0.75 -12.26 -3.75
N ALA A 137 0.64 -11.28 -2.85
CA ALA A 137 0.77 -11.52 -1.41
C ALA A 137 -0.39 -12.37 -0.86
N VAL A 138 -1.63 -12.10 -1.26
CA VAL A 138 -2.79 -12.91 -0.83
C VAL A 138 -2.68 -14.35 -1.33
N PRO A 139 -2.44 -14.64 -2.63
CA PRO A 139 -2.19 -15.99 -3.12
C PRO A 139 -1.01 -16.69 -2.43
N LEU A 140 0.10 -15.98 -2.19
CA LEU A 140 1.27 -16.52 -1.50
C LEU A 140 0.89 -17.04 -0.10
N VAL A 141 0.25 -16.19 0.72
CA VAL A 141 -0.14 -16.55 2.09
C VAL A 141 -1.23 -17.62 2.08
N ARG A 142 -2.22 -17.52 1.19
CA ARG A 142 -3.28 -18.53 1.07
C ARG A 142 -2.72 -19.91 0.75
N ASN A 143 -1.84 -19.99 -0.24
CA ASN A 143 -1.28 -21.27 -0.67
C ASN A 143 -0.37 -21.86 0.42
N LEU A 144 0.37 -21.04 1.17
CA LEU A 144 1.12 -21.50 2.33
C LEU A 144 0.21 -22.11 3.39
N PHE A 145 -0.79 -21.38 3.85
CA PHE A 145 -1.68 -21.84 4.94
C PHE A 145 -2.46 -23.09 4.54
N GLN A 146 -2.92 -23.18 3.28
CA GLN A 146 -3.58 -24.37 2.76
C GLN A 146 -2.63 -25.57 2.68
N LYS A 147 -1.40 -25.36 2.21
CA LYS A 147 -0.40 -26.41 2.12
C LYS A 147 -0.02 -26.91 3.51
N GLU A 148 0.24 -26.01 4.45
CA GLU A 148 0.58 -26.40 5.82
C GLU A 148 -0.57 -27.18 6.45
N ALA A 149 -1.80 -26.66 6.43
CA ALA A 149 -2.96 -27.37 6.98
C ALA A 149 -3.11 -28.80 6.43
N PHE A 150 -2.82 -28.99 5.13
CA PHE A 150 -2.82 -30.31 4.50
C PHE A 150 -1.69 -31.23 4.98
N LEU A 151 -0.47 -30.69 5.16
CA LEU A 151 0.69 -31.44 5.64
C LEU A 151 0.55 -31.82 7.12
N LEU A 152 0.00 -30.95 7.96
CA LEU A 152 -0.20 -31.25 9.38
C LEU A 152 -1.11 -32.45 9.60
N GLY A 153 -2.12 -32.65 8.74
CA GLY A 153 -2.96 -33.87 8.74
C GLY A 153 -2.21 -35.17 8.45
N ARG A 154 -0.93 -35.09 8.04
CA ARG A 154 -0.02 -36.21 7.77
C ARG A 154 1.14 -36.28 8.75
N GLY A 155 1.22 -35.34 9.71
CA GLY A 155 2.37 -35.21 10.61
C GLY A 155 3.62 -34.64 9.94
N GLU A 156 3.46 -33.88 8.84
CA GLU A 156 4.53 -33.19 8.12
C GLU A 156 4.35 -31.67 8.25
N SER A 157 5.41 -30.88 8.09
CA SER A 157 5.33 -29.40 8.03
C SER A 157 6.23 -28.84 6.94
N VAL A 158 5.76 -27.77 6.27
CA VAL A 158 6.60 -27.01 5.32
C VAL A 158 7.74 -26.26 6.03
N LEU A 159 7.63 -26.09 7.35
CA LEU A 159 8.57 -25.34 8.18
C LEU A 159 9.81 -26.16 8.57
N ASP A 160 9.73 -27.49 8.44
CA ASP A 160 10.80 -28.41 8.82
C ASP A 160 11.99 -28.36 7.85
N ASP A 161 11.75 -28.00 6.57
CA ASP A 161 12.79 -27.86 5.55
C ASP A 161 12.98 -26.39 5.14
N SER A 162 14.14 -25.81 5.48
CA SER A 162 14.49 -24.44 5.11
C SER A 162 14.55 -24.20 3.58
N GLU A 163 14.90 -25.20 2.77
CA GLU A 163 14.94 -25.09 1.31
C GLU A 163 13.55 -25.09 0.69
N GLU A 164 12.58 -25.76 1.31
CA GLU A 164 11.18 -25.68 0.90
C GLU A 164 10.52 -24.39 1.42
N SER A 165 10.81 -24.05 2.68
CA SER A 165 10.31 -22.84 3.34
C SER A 165 10.73 -21.54 2.66
N ARG A 166 11.92 -21.47 2.05
CA ARG A 166 12.39 -20.23 1.37
C ARG A 166 11.54 -19.83 0.15
N ALA A 167 10.66 -20.71 -0.33
CA ALA A 167 9.67 -20.35 -1.36
C ALA A 167 8.60 -19.38 -0.81
N TRP A 168 8.36 -19.44 0.50
CA TRP A 168 7.31 -18.71 1.20
C TRP A 168 7.87 -17.58 2.08
N PHE A 169 8.94 -17.87 2.81
CA PHE A 169 9.51 -17.01 3.83
C PHE A 169 10.84 -16.41 3.39
N ALA A 170 11.17 -15.26 3.96
CA ALA A 170 12.47 -14.62 3.77
C ALA A 170 13.57 -15.57 4.25
N LEU A 171 14.73 -15.55 3.60
CA LEU A 171 15.77 -16.56 3.81
C LEU A 171 16.20 -16.68 5.28
N ALA A 172 16.36 -15.54 5.95
CA ALA A 172 16.72 -15.49 7.37
C ALA A 172 15.63 -16.10 8.29
N LEU A 173 14.35 -15.94 7.94
CA LEU A 173 13.23 -16.48 8.70
C LEU A 173 13.09 -18.00 8.47
N ALA A 174 13.17 -18.44 7.22
CA ALA A 174 13.13 -19.86 6.85
C ALA A 174 14.19 -20.68 7.60
N ARG A 175 15.42 -20.17 7.66
CA ARG A 175 16.52 -20.82 8.40
C ARG A 175 16.26 -20.90 9.91
N ARG A 176 15.60 -19.89 10.48
CA ARG A 176 15.30 -19.84 11.92
C ARG A 176 14.24 -20.86 12.29
N MET A 177 13.16 -20.94 11.51
CA MET A 177 12.09 -21.91 11.77
C MET A 177 12.59 -23.35 11.65
N ALA A 178 13.42 -23.66 10.66
CA ALA A 178 14.00 -25.00 10.55
C ALA A 178 14.95 -25.36 11.71
N ALA A 179 15.55 -24.37 12.37
CA ALA A 179 16.42 -24.58 13.53
C ALA A 179 15.66 -24.78 14.85
N ASP A 180 14.45 -24.20 14.95
CA ASP A 180 13.55 -24.34 16.09
C ASP A 180 12.10 -24.45 15.57
N PRO A 181 11.67 -25.66 15.16
CA PRO A 181 10.40 -25.84 14.45
C PRO A 181 9.17 -25.51 15.29
N GLY A 182 9.30 -25.46 16.63
CA GLY A 182 8.17 -25.30 17.55
C GLY A 182 7.04 -26.31 17.29
N ALA A 183 5.87 -26.04 17.87
CA ALA A 183 4.64 -26.73 17.48
C ALA A 183 3.80 -25.77 16.62
N TYR A 184 3.44 -26.23 15.41
CA TYR A 184 2.55 -25.57 14.45
C TYR A 184 2.60 -24.03 14.44
N LEU A 185 3.80 -23.47 14.24
CA LEU A 185 4.09 -22.03 14.40
C LEU A 185 3.13 -21.12 13.62
N LEU A 186 2.71 -21.54 12.43
CA LEU A 186 1.78 -20.78 11.59
C LEU A 186 0.39 -20.61 12.20
N PHE A 187 0.01 -21.45 13.17
CA PHE A 187 -1.30 -21.47 13.80
C PHE A 187 -1.26 -21.15 15.30
N ASP A 188 -0.07 -20.94 15.88
CA ASP A 188 0.15 -20.69 17.31
C ASP A 188 -0.64 -21.69 18.18
N ALA A 189 -0.34 -22.97 17.97
CA ALA A 189 -1.04 -24.07 18.60
C ALA A 189 -0.15 -25.31 18.76
N GLN A 190 -0.48 -26.13 19.77
CA GLN A 190 0.16 -27.44 19.96
C GLN A 190 -0.59 -28.58 19.22
N ASP A 191 -1.85 -28.34 18.89
CA ASP A 191 -2.72 -29.24 18.14
C ASP A 191 -3.66 -28.43 17.24
N VAL A 192 -4.12 -29.02 16.14
CA VAL A 192 -4.90 -28.31 15.12
C VAL A 192 -6.11 -29.11 14.64
N ASP A 193 -7.27 -28.47 14.67
CA ASP A 193 -8.50 -28.87 13.96
C ASP A 193 -9.01 -27.64 13.20
N LEU A 194 -8.50 -27.46 11.98
CA LEU A 194 -8.63 -26.23 11.22
C LEU A 194 -9.91 -26.18 10.39
N GLY A 195 -10.65 -25.08 10.52
CA GLY A 195 -11.82 -24.75 9.70
C GLY A 195 -11.79 -23.30 9.21
N ASP A 196 -12.65 -22.99 8.23
CA ASP A 196 -12.98 -21.62 7.82
C ASP A 196 -11.79 -20.68 7.55
N VAL A 197 -10.73 -21.19 6.91
CA VAL A 197 -9.53 -20.40 6.60
C VAL A 197 -9.86 -19.35 5.53
N THR A 198 -9.77 -18.08 5.92
CA THR A 198 -9.92 -16.92 5.03
C THR A 198 -8.66 -16.08 5.04
N VAL A 199 -8.24 -15.64 3.84
CA VAL A 199 -7.01 -14.86 3.65
C VAL A 199 -7.36 -13.63 2.82
N THR A 200 -7.10 -12.46 3.40
CA THR A 200 -7.45 -11.16 2.81
C THR A 200 -6.36 -10.14 3.13
N HIS A 201 -6.33 -9.02 2.42
CA HIS A 201 -5.52 -7.90 2.88
C HIS A 201 -6.03 -7.39 4.23
N ASP A 202 -5.12 -6.92 5.08
CA ASP A 202 -5.47 -6.21 6.30
C ASP A 202 -6.37 -5.00 5.96
N PRO A 203 -7.60 -4.92 6.50
CA PRO A 203 -8.53 -3.85 6.13
C PRO A 203 -8.09 -2.48 6.66
N ALA A 204 -7.31 -2.42 7.73
CA ALA A 204 -6.84 -1.17 8.32
C ALA A 204 -5.55 -0.70 7.66
N ASN A 205 -4.62 -1.62 7.38
CA ASN A 205 -3.27 -1.28 6.92
C ASN A 205 -2.73 -2.27 5.89
N PRO A 206 -3.36 -2.38 4.70
CA PRO A 206 -3.05 -3.43 3.73
C PRO A 206 -1.62 -3.33 3.18
N VAL A 207 -1.13 -2.11 2.96
CA VAL A 207 0.23 -1.83 2.47
C VAL A 207 0.78 -0.57 3.15
N ARG A 208 1.96 -0.66 3.77
CA ARG A 208 2.69 0.48 4.32
C ARG A 208 4.17 0.41 3.93
N GLN A 209 4.63 1.40 3.16
CA GLN A 209 6.05 1.56 2.80
C GLN A 209 6.72 0.29 2.24
N GLY A 210 5.97 -0.49 1.45
CA GLY A 210 6.45 -1.74 0.84
C GLY A 210 6.33 -2.99 1.70
N LEU A 211 5.81 -2.85 2.91
CA LEU A 211 5.29 -3.95 3.70
C LEU A 211 3.81 -4.18 3.36
N VAL A 212 3.46 -5.40 3.01
CA VAL A 212 2.08 -5.85 2.82
C VAL A 212 1.63 -6.59 4.06
N THR A 213 0.50 -6.21 4.63
CA THR A 213 -0.09 -6.90 5.78
C THR A 213 -1.28 -7.72 5.29
N ILE A 214 -1.20 -9.03 5.49
CA ILE A 214 -2.25 -9.99 5.15
C ILE A 214 -2.90 -10.47 6.44
N LEU A 215 -4.24 -10.41 6.48
CA LEU A 215 -5.03 -10.95 7.58
C LEU A 215 -5.48 -12.36 7.23
N VAL A 216 -5.10 -13.31 8.07
CA VAL A 216 -5.56 -14.70 8.04
C VAL A 216 -6.53 -14.88 9.20
N ARG A 217 -7.73 -15.36 8.91
CA ARG A 217 -8.67 -15.83 9.93
C ARG A 217 -8.93 -17.31 9.73
N PHE A 218 -9.02 -18.06 10.81
CA PHE A 218 -9.31 -19.48 10.78
C PHE A 218 -10.01 -19.89 12.08
N ALA A 219 -10.68 -21.02 12.08
CA ALA A 219 -11.13 -21.68 13.30
C ALA A 219 -10.12 -22.77 13.68
N ASN A 220 -9.75 -22.86 14.95
CA ASN A 220 -9.04 -24.01 15.51
C ASN A 220 -9.89 -24.62 16.63
N PHE A 221 -10.27 -25.89 16.52
CA PHE A 221 -11.26 -26.54 17.40
C PHE A 221 -12.56 -25.70 17.54
N GLY A 222 -13.03 -25.16 16.42
CA GLY A 222 -14.22 -24.28 16.37
C GLY A 222 -14.03 -22.89 17.00
N THR A 223 -12.87 -22.59 17.59
CA THR A 223 -12.56 -21.27 18.16
C THR A 223 -11.97 -20.38 17.08
N PRO A 224 -12.56 -19.21 16.76
CA PRO A 224 -11.98 -18.27 15.82
C PRO A 224 -10.62 -17.74 16.30
N ARG A 225 -9.67 -17.65 15.37
CA ARG A 225 -8.30 -17.16 15.59
C ARG A 225 -7.91 -16.24 14.43
N GLU A 226 -7.02 -15.29 14.72
CA GLU A 226 -6.46 -14.38 13.72
C GLU A 226 -4.93 -14.34 13.76
N ALA A 227 -4.32 -14.24 12.57
CA ALA A 227 -2.91 -13.96 12.39
C ALA A 227 -2.70 -12.86 11.34
N ARG A 228 -1.74 -11.97 11.58
CA ARG A 228 -1.24 -10.98 10.62
C ARG A 228 0.07 -11.46 10.03
N VAL A 229 0.09 -11.62 8.71
CA VAL A 229 1.25 -12.08 7.96
C VAL A 229 1.86 -10.88 7.25
N LEU A 230 3.12 -10.61 7.54
CA LEU A 230 3.88 -9.48 7.02
C LEU A 230 4.68 -9.96 5.82
N VAL A 231 4.45 -9.38 4.64
CA VAL A 231 5.08 -9.76 3.38
C VAL A 231 5.82 -8.58 2.78
N ARG A 232 7.06 -8.78 2.32
CA ARG A 232 7.82 -7.78 1.57
C ARG A 232 8.72 -8.46 0.55
N ALA A 233 9.31 -7.69 -0.35
CA ALA A 233 10.43 -8.14 -1.17
C ALA A 233 11.59 -8.54 -0.27
N ASP A 234 12.18 -9.69 -0.57
CA ASP A 234 13.46 -10.07 -0.01
C ASP A 234 14.58 -9.78 -1.04
N PRO A 235 15.45 -8.78 -0.79
CA PRO A 235 16.59 -8.49 -1.68
C PRO A 235 17.58 -9.66 -1.76
N GLU A 236 17.67 -10.51 -0.74
CA GLU A 236 18.52 -11.71 -0.76
C GLU A 236 17.94 -12.80 -1.68
N GLN A 237 16.66 -12.70 -2.02
CA GLN A 237 15.95 -13.63 -2.90
C GLN A 237 15.45 -12.94 -4.17
N ALA A 238 16.32 -12.15 -4.79
CA ALA A 238 16.07 -11.46 -6.06
C ALA A 238 14.82 -10.55 -6.05
N GLY A 239 14.45 -10.01 -4.89
CA GLY A 239 13.29 -9.11 -4.73
C GLY A 239 11.95 -9.83 -4.72
N ALA A 240 11.92 -11.17 -4.63
CA ALA A 240 10.68 -11.92 -4.58
C ALA A 240 9.88 -11.60 -3.30
N MET A 241 8.55 -11.61 -3.38
CA MET A 241 7.68 -11.41 -2.21
C MET A 241 7.81 -12.59 -1.25
N ARG A 242 8.14 -12.30 0.00
CA ARG A 242 8.40 -13.27 1.04
C ARG A 242 7.79 -12.83 2.36
N ILE A 243 7.31 -13.80 3.12
CA ILE A 243 6.82 -13.60 4.46
C ILE A 243 8.03 -13.33 5.36
N ILE A 244 7.99 -12.22 6.08
CA ILE A 244 9.04 -11.81 7.02
C ILE A 244 8.62 -11.93 8.48
N ALA A 245 7.31 -12.04 8.73
CA ALA A 245 6.79 -12.32 10.05
C ALA A 245 5.36 -12.85 9.98
N VAL A 246 4.99 -13.59 11.01
CA VAL A 246 3.61 -13.98 11.31
C VAL A 246 3.33 -13.60 12.75
N GLU A 247 2.31 -12.78 12.98
CA GLU A 247 1.96 -12.23 14.29
C GLU A 247 0.57 -12.70 14.66
N HIS A 248 0.43 -13.32 15.82
CA HIS A 248 -0.83 -13.84 16.33
C HIS A 248 -1.44 -12.88 17.36
N GLU A 249 -2.76 -12.93 17.52
CA GLU A 249 -3.49 -12.15 18.51
C GLU A 249 -3.07 -12.42 19.96
N SER A 250 -2.53 -13.62 20.24
CA SER A 250 -1.98 -14.03 21.52
C SER A 250 -0.70 -13.28 21.92
N GLY A 251 -0.09 -12.57 20.97
CA GLY A 251 1.24 -11.97 21.09
C GLY A 251 2.37 -12.89 20.65
N ALA A 252 2.09 -14.15 20.30
CA ALA A 252 3.07 -15.03 19.67
C ALA A 252 3.45 -14.48 18.29
N ALA A 253 4.72 -14.57 17.93
CA ALA A 253 5.19 -14.11 16.64
C ALA A 253 6.37 -14.93 16.12
N ILE A 254 6.34 -15.20 14.82
CA ILE A 254 7.47 -15.71 14.05
C ILE A 254 8.13 -14.50 13.40
N ARG A 255 9.41 -14.27 13.66
CA ARG A 255 10.22 -13.15 13.13
C ARG A 255 11.65 -13.63 12.91
#